data_AF-X1NXX9-F1
#
_entry.id   AF-X1NXX9-F1
#
_cell.length_a   1.000
_cell.length_b   1.000
_cell.length_c   1.000
_cell.angle_alpha   90.00
_cell.angle_beta   90.00
_cell.angle_gamma   90.00
#
_symmetry.space_group_name_H-M   'P 1'
#
loop_
_entity.id
_entity.type
_entity.pdbx_description
1 polymer ?
#
loop_
_entity_poly.entity_id
_entity_poly.type
_entity_poly.pdbx_seq_one_letter_code
_entity_poly.pdbx_strand_id
1 'polypeptide(L)'
;MKMVFRKGNIPWNVGLTKETDKRVKKFAKTLSKNRKGENNPMWGRQHTKEAKEISRLTHLGKPKSEKHKRKLSKFRENKTYEEIYGSKEKADDVKRKIGRSSRDISGDKNPTKIPGVLEKIKLARANQIFPFKDSSQEVKIQNFLKTLGIEFFTHQYMKQIEHSYQCDILIPSMNLIIECDGDFIHCNPIR
;
A
#
# COMPACT_ATOMS: atom_id res chain seq x y z
N MET A 1 18.83 49.43 6.66
CA MET A 1 19.94 48.47 6.78
C MET A 1 19.53 47.14 6.16
N LYS A 2 20.16 46.69 5.06
CA LYS A 2 19.93 45.35 4.50
C LYS A 2 20.80 44.36 5.28
N MET A 3 20.19 43.37 5.94
CA MET A 3 20.94 42.25 6.54
C MET A 3 21.54 41.41 5.41
N VAL A 4 22.86 41.36 5.32
CA VAL A 4 23.57 40.48 4.38
C VAL A 4 23.85 39.17 5.10
N PHE A 5 23.18 38.08 4.69
CA PHE A 5 23.46 36.74 5.20
C PHE A 5 24.81 36.27 4.65
N ARG A 6 25.81 36.12 5.52
CA ARG A 6 27.11 35.54 5.17
C ARG A 6 27.07 34.03 5.39
N LYS A 7 27.66 33.27 4.47
CA LYS A 7 27.84 31.81 4.59
C LYS A 7 28.59 31.53 5.91
N GLY A 8 27.98 30.75 6.80
CA GLY A 8 28.51 30.47 8.15
C GLY A 8 27.83 31.22 9.30
N ASN A 9 26.95 32.19 9.03
CA ASN A 9 26.16 32.82 10.10
C ASN A 9 25.18 31.81 10.69
N ILE A 10 25.41 31.42 11.94
CA ILE A 10 24.49 30.60 12.72
C ILE A 10 23.39 31.53 13.26
N PRO A 11 22.10 31.28 12.96
CA PRO A 11 21.01 32.04 13.56
C PRO A 11 21.07 31.99 15.09
N TRP A 12 20.80 33.12 15.75
CA TRP A 12 20.88 33.24 17.21
C TRP A 12 19.96 32.27 17.98
N ASN A 13 18.97 31.70 17.30
CA ASN A 13 17.97 30.78 17.86
C ASN A 13 18.23 29.30 17.54
N VAL A 14 19.37 28.95 16.92
CA VAL A 14 19.72 27.54 16.69
C VAL A 14 19.87 26.83 18.04
N GLY A 15 19.18 25.69 18.18
CA GLY A 15 19.20 24.87 19.41
C GLY A 15 18.26 25.35 20.52
N LEU A 16 17.64 26.53 20.41
CA LEU A 16 16.69 27.04 21.39
C LEU A 16 15.26 26.58 21.07
N THR A 17 14.51 26.23 22.11
CA THR A 17 13.10 25.83 22.04
C THR A 17 12.22 26.76 22.89
N LYS A 18 10.89 26.66 22.74
CA LYS A 18 9.93 27.46 23.54
C LYS A 18 9.92 27.08 25.03
N GLU A 19 10.46 25.90 25.36
CA GLU A 19 10.64 25.40 26.71
C GLU A 19 11.92 25.93 27.33
N THR A 20 12.99 26.06 26.53
CA THR A 20 14.33 26.40 27.00
C THR A 20 14.64 27.89 27.00
N ASP A 21 14.08 28.70 26.08
CA ASP A 21 14.34 30.15 26.01
C ASP A 21 13.05 30.99 26.05
N LYS A 22 13.03 31.97 26.96
CA LYS A 22 11.87 32.85 27.19
C LYS A 22 11.55 33.76 25.99
N ARG A 23 12.56 34.18 25.21
CA ARG A 23 12.37 35.03 24.01
C ARG A 23 11.73 34.22 22.90
N VAL A 24 12.19 32.99 22.67
CA VAL A 24 11.57 32.06 21.70
C VAL A 24 10.12 31.77 22.10
N LYS A 25 9.86 31.54 23.40
CA LYS A 25 8.50 31.38 23.94
C LYS A 25 7.62 32.61 23.69
N LYS A 26 8.13 33.82 23.95
CA LYS A 26 7.40 35.07 23.72
C LYS A 26 7.07 35.25 22.24
N PHE A 27 8.06 35.06 21.37
CA PHE A 27 7.89 35.15 19.92
C PHE A 27 6.85 34.15 19.41
N ALA A 28 6.92 32.89 19.85
CA ALA A 28 5.95 31.86 19.48
C ALA A 28 4.52 32.21 19.91
N LYS A 29 4.35 32.77 21.12
CA LYS A 29 3.04 33.26 21.60
C LYS A 29 2.51 34.40 20.73
N THR A 30 3.35 35.40 20.44
CA THR A 30 2.97 36.54 19.58
C THR A 30 2.60 36.07 18.18
N LEU A 31 3.41 35.20 17.57
CA LEU A 31 3.13 34.65 16.25
C LEU A 31 1.82 33.85 16.23
N SER A 32 1.56 33.05 17.28
CA SER A 32 0.31 32.28 17.41
C SER A 32 -0.91 33.18 17.53
N LYS A 33 -0.81 34.30 18.27
CA LYS A 33 -1.88 35.29 18.39
C LYS A 33 -2.15 35.98 17.04
N ASN A 34 -1.09 36.33 16.31
CA ASN A 34 -1.18 37.07 15.05
C ASN A 34 -1.54 36.19 13.84
N ARG A 35 -1.52 34.86 13.95
CA ARG A 35 -1.85 33.94 12.84
C ARG A 35 -3.18 33.20 13.03
N LYS A 36 -4.04 33.67 13.94
CA LYS A 36 -5.36 33.11 14.22
C LYS A 36 -6.45 34.12 13.92
N GLY A 37 -7.63 33.61 13.53
CA GLY A 37 -8.79 34.43 13.20
C GLY A 37 -8.46 35.47 12.13
N GLU A 38 -9.07 36.64 12.25
CA GLU A 38 -8.92 37.79 11.35
C GLU A 38 -7.49 38.32 11.21
N ASN A 39 -6.64 38.09 12.21
CA ASN A 39 -5.24 38.52 12.16
C ASN A 39 -4.40 37.67 11.19
N ASN A 40 -4.85 36.46 10.84
CA ASN A 40 -4.16 35.65 9.87
C ASN A 40 -4.23 36.33 8.49
N PRO A 41 -3.11 36.59 7.79
CA PRO A 41 -3.13 37.19 6.45
C PRO A 41 -3.97 36.41 5.42
N MET A 42 -4.23 35.13 5.69
CA MET A 42 -5.05 34.25 4.86
C MET A 42 -6.50 34.14 5.34
N TRP A 43 -6.90 34.84 6.41
CA TRP A 43 -8.28 34.85 6.87
C TRP A 43 -9.21 35.45 5.82
N GLY A 44 -10.35 34.81 5.59
CA GLY A 44 -11.31 35.21 4.56
C GLY A 44 -10.85 34.98 3.11
N ARG A 45 -9.58 34.63 2.86
CA ARG A 45 -9.07 34.37 1.52
C ARG A 45 -9.33 32.92 1.12
N GLN A 46 -9.92 32.72 -0.05
CA GLN A 46 -10.03 31.40 -0.66
C GLN A 46 -8.84 31.13 -1.57
N HIS A 47 -8.27 29.93 -1.51
CA HIS A 47 -7.27 29.52 -2.50
C HIS A 47 -7.91 29.44 -3.90
N THR A 48 -7.25 30.05 -4.88
CA THR A 48 -7.58 29.94 -6.30
C THR A 48 -7.60 28.47 -6.74
N LYS A 49 -8.41 28.13 -7.76
CA LYS A 49 -8.46 26.78 -8.33
C LYS A 49 -7.08 26.29 -8.78
N GLU A 50 -6.29 27.16 -9.41
CA GLU A 50 -4.92 26.86 -9.85
C GLU A 50 -4.00 26.48 -8.69
N ALA A 51 -3.94 27.29 -7.62
CA ALA A 51 -3.15 26.96 -6.43
C ALA A 51 -3.55 25.62 -5.79
N LYS A 52 -4.86 25.30 -5.74
CA LYS A 52 -5.34 24.00 -5.26
C LYS A 52 -4.85 22.86 -6.16
N GLU A 53 -4.88 23.07 -7.47
CA GLU A 53 -4.43 22.08 -8.45
C GLU A 53 -2.92 21.85 -8.40
N ILE A 54 -2.12 22.91 -8.30
CA ILE A 54 -0.67 22.82 -8.10
C ILE A 54 -0.36 22.04 -6.82
N SER A 55 -1.05 22.34 -5.71
CA SER A 55 -0.89 21.59 -4.47
C SER A 55 -1.31 20.12 -4.62
N ARG A 56 -2.34 19.82 -5.41
CA ARG A 56 -2.77 18.45 -5.70
C ARG A 56 -1.69 17.69 -6.48
N LEU A 57 -1.24 18.25 -7.61
CA LEU A 57 -0.26 17.64 -8.51
C LEU A 57 1.09 17.42 -7.82
N THR A 58 1.53 18.38 -6.98
CA THR A 58 2.80 18.26 -6.25
C THR A 58 2.83 17.11 -5.24
N HIS A 59 1.67 16.65 -4.77
CA HIS A 59 1.53 15.54 -3.80
C HIS A 59 1.01 14.25 -4.43
N LEU A 60 0.46 14.30 -5.64
CA LEU A 60 -0.06 13.14 -6.34
C LEU A 60 1.07 12.11 -6.58
N GLY A 61 0.81 10.85 -6.23
CA GLY A 61 1.77 9.75 -6.42
C GLY A 61 2.96 9.72 -5.48
N LYS A 62 3.20 10.74 -4.64
CA LYS A 62 4.32 10.74 -3.70
C LYS A 62 4.00 9.89 -2.47
N PRO A 63 4.76 8.81 -2.19
CA PRO A 63 4.54 8.02 -1.00
C PRO A 63 4.89 8.83 0.26
N LYS A 64 4.14 8.61 1.34
CA LYS A 64 4.49 9.14 2.66
C LYS A 64 5.82 8.53 3.11
N SER A 65 6.69 9.32 3.74
CA SER A 65 7.94 8.81 4.32
C SER A 65 7.67 7.75 5.39
N GLU A 66 8.58 6.79 5.55
CA GLU A 66 8.46 5.72 6.54
C GLU A 66 8.28 6.26 7.98
N LYS A 67 9.01 7.32 8.33
CA LYS A 67 8.85 8.01 9.62
C LYS A 67 7.40 8.50 9.82
N HIS A 68 6.78 9.05 8.78
CA HIS A 68 5.40 9.53 8.85
C HIS A 68 4.40 8.37 8.92
N LYS A 69 4.61 7.29 8.16
CA LYS A 69 3.79 6.06 8.23
C LYS A 69 3.82 5.46 9.64
N ARG A 70 5.02 5.31 10.23
CA ARG A 70 5.20 4.83 11.62
C ARG A 70 4.46 5.71 12.62
N LYS A 71 4.53 7.04 12.48
CA LYS A 71 3.82 7.98 13.37
C LYS A 71 2.30 7.82 13.26
N LEU A 72 1.75 7.64 12.06
CA LEU A 72 0.32 7.39 11.86
C LEU A 72 -0.13 6.05 12.43
N SER A 73 0.69 5.00 12.26
CA SER A 73 0.43 3.67 12.82
C SER A 73 0.38 3.73 14.35
N LYS A 74 1.42 4.28 15.00
CA LYS A 74 1.45 4.48 16.46
C LYS A 74 0.29 5.35 16.98
N PHE A 75 -0.15 6.34 16.21
CA PHE A 75 -1.29 7.17 16.61
C PHE A 75 -2.61 6.39 16.67
N ARG A 76 -2.76 5.35 15.83
CA ARG A 76 -3.97 4.52 15.74
C ARG A 76 -3.92 3.27 16.61
N GLU A 77 -2.72 2.88 17.04
CA GLU A 77 -2.50 1.73 17.91
C GLU A 77 -3.35 1.88 19.19
N ASN A 78 -4.11 0.82 19.51
CA ASN A 78 -5.00 0.73 20.67
C ASN A 78 -6.10 1.81 20.76
N LYS A 79 -6.45 2.46 19.65
CA LYS A 79 -7.58 3.39 19.61
C LYS A 79 -8.77 2.81 18.86
N THR A 80 -9.93 3.01 19.44
CA THR A 80 -11.22 2.78 18.79
C THR A 80 -11.46 3.81 17.68
N TYR A 81 -12.41 3.52 16.79
CA TYR A 81 -12.78 4.44 15.71
C TYR A 81 -13.36 5.74 16.28
N GLU A 82 -14.14 5.62 17.36
CA GLU A 82 -14.78 6.69 18.09
C GLU A 82 -13.73 7.65 18.68
N GLU A 83 -12.64 7.12 19.23
CA GLU A 83 -11.51 7.93 19.73
C GLU A 83 -10.71 8.62 18.61
N ILE A 84 -10.57 7.96 17.45
CA ILE A 84 -9.87 8.53 16.29
C ILE A 84 -10.65 9.70 15.68
N TYR A 85 -11.99 9.59 15.60
CA TYR A 85 -12.85 10.57 14.92
C TYR A 85 -13.60 11.51 15.88
N GLY A 86 -13.48 11.29 17.19
CA GLY A 86 -13.97 12.15 18.26
C GLY A 86 -15.46 12.02 18.60
N SER A 87 -16.24 11.29 17.81
CA SER A 87 -17.62 10.92 18.15
C SER A 87 -18.04 9.64 17.44
N LYS A 88 -19.01 8.92 18.04
CA LYS A 88 -19.62 7.72 17.46
C LYS A 88 -20.28 8.00 16.12
N GLU A 89 -21.03 9.09 16.02
CA GLU A 89 -21.69 9.50 14.78
C GLU A 89 -20.70 9.72 13.62
N LYS A 90 -19.56 10.37 13.88
CA LYS A 90 -18.51 10.56 12.87
C LYS A 90 -17.86 9.24 12.47
N ALA A 91 -17.57 8.38 13.44
CA ALA A 91 -17.03 7.05 13.19
C ALA A 91 -17.96 6.23 12.29
N ASP A 92 -19.26 6.23 12.59
CA ASP A 92 -20.27 5.49 11.83
C ASP A 92 -20.48 6.06 10.42
N ASP A 93 -20.45 7.39 10.26
CA ASP A 93 -20.50 8.01 8.93
C ASP A 93 -19.28 7.61 8.07
N VAL A 94 -18.08 7.57 8.65
CA VAL A 94 -16.87 7.11 7.95
C VAL A 94 -17.00 5.65 7.57
N LYS A 95 -17.40 4.77 8.50
CA LYS A 95 -17.65 3.35 8.21
C LYS A 95 -18.68 3.18 7.08
N ARG A 96 -19.78 3.94 7.12
CA ARG A 96 -20.83 3.93 6.09
C ARG A 96 -20.30 4.36 4.74
N LYS A 97 -19.51 5.42 4.66
CA LYS A 97 -18.90 5.91 3.40
C LYS A 97 -17.93 4.89 2.81
N ILE A 98 -17.09 4.26 3.64
CA ILE A 98 -16.19 3.18 3.21
C ILE A 98 -17.02 1.99 2.67
N GLY A 99 -18.05 1.57 3.40
CA GLY A 99 -18.93 0.48 2.97
C GLY A 99 -19.77 0.80 1.72
N ARG A 100 -20.16 2.06 1.51
CA ARG A 100 -20.81 2.50 0.26
C ARG A 100 -19.86 2.39 -0.92
N SER A 101 -18.63 2.88 -0.79
CA SER A 101 -17.62 2.72 -1.84
C SER A 101 -17.38 1.26 -2.19
N SER A 102 -17.38 0.35 -1.20
CA SER A 102 -17.25 -1.09 -1.45
C SER A 102 -18.47 -1.68 -2.17
N ARG A 103 -19.69 -1.18 -1.86
CA ARG A 103 -20.92 -1.60 -2.54
C ARG A 103 -21.02 -1.03 -3.96
N ASP A 104 -20.54 0.18 -4.18
CA ASP A 104 -20.46 0.79 -5.50
C ASP A 104 -19.42 0.10 -6.40
N ILE A 105 -18.46 -0.63 -5.81
CA ILE A 105 -17.53 -1.53 -6.52
C ILE A 105 -18.15 -2.93 -6.74
N SER A 106 -19.24 -3.26 -6.03
CA SER A 106 -19.99 -4.50 -6.26
C SER A 106 -21.07 -4.31 -7.33
N GLY A 107 -21.41 -5.37 -8.08
CA GLY A 107 -22.40 -5.29 -9.17
C GLY A 107 -21.78 -4.90 -10.51
N ASP A 108 -22.47 -4.08 -11.31
CA ASP A 108 -22.11 -3.80 -12.72
C ASP A 108 -20.94 -2.84 -12.88
N LYS A 109 -20.58 -2.14 -11.80
CA LYS A 109 -19.37 -1.33 -11.69
C LYS A 109 -18.16 -2.14 -11.21
N ASN A 110 -18.32 -3.45 -10.95
CA ASN A 110 -17.20 -4.31 -10.61
C ASN A 110 -16.24 -4.38 -11.81
N PRO A 111 -14.95 -4.04 -11.64
CA PRO A 111 -13.96 -4.11 -12.71
C PRO A 111 -13.93 -5.47 -13.42
N THR A 112 -14.22 -6.57 -12.73
CA THR A 112 -14.22 -7.91 -13.34
C THR A 112 -15.40 -8.17 -14.29
N LYS A 113 -16.48 -7.37 -14.20
CA LYS A 113 -17.61 -7.44 -15.13
C LYS A 113 -17.41 -6.57 -16.37
N ILE A 114 -16.41 -5.70 -16.40
CA ILE A 114 -16.10 -4.87 -17.55
C ILE A 114 -15.57 -5.77 -18.67
N PRO A 115 -16.15 -5.75 -19.88
CA PRO A 115 -15.70 -6.56 -21.00
C PRO A 115 -14.20 -6.38 -21.28
N GLY A 116 -13.46 -7.49 -21.40
CA GLY A 116 -12.01 -7.51 -21.67
C GLY A 116 -11.10 -7.27 -20.46
N VAL A 117 -11.62 -6.79 -19.31
CA VAL A 117 -10.82 -6.73 -18.07
C VAL A 117 -10.58 -8.12 -17.51
N LEU A 118 -11.57 -9.00 -17.60
CA LEU A 118 -11.43 -10.39 -17.17
C LEU A 118 -10.29 -11.10 -17.92
N GLU A 119 -10.19 -10.90 -19.23
CA GLU A 119 -9.16 -11.48 -20.09
C GLU A 119 -7.77 -10.92 -19.75
N LYS A 120 -7.67 -9.63 -19.44
CA LYS A 120 -6.42 -9.03 -18.92
C LYS A 120 -6.01 -9.64 -17.58
N ILE A 121 -6.97 -9.86 -16.68
CA ILE A 121 -6.71 -10.50 -15.36
C ILE A 121 -6.26 -11.95 -15.56
N LYS A 122 -6.93 -12.72 -16.44
CA LYS A 122 -6.54 -14.10 -16.78
C LYS A 122 -5.13 -14.15 -17.35
N LEU A 123 -4.81 -13.26 -18.30
CA LEU A 123 -3.48 -13.17 -18.89
C LEU A 123 -2.41 -12.83 -17.85
N ALA A 124 -2.69 -11.87 -16.97
CA ALA A 124 -1.77 -11.49 -15.90
C ALA A 124 -1.52 -12.65 -14.92
N ARG A 125 -2.57 -13.38 -14.52
CA ARG A 125 -2.47 -14.56 -13.65
C ARG A 125 -1.72 -15.71 -14.31
N ALA A 126 -1.92 -15.95 -15.60
CA ALA A 126 -1.23 -17.00 -16.35
C ALA A 126 0.29 -16.80 -16.42
N ASN A 127 0.75 -15.54 -16.33
CA ASN A 127 2.18 -15.21 -16.31
C ASN A 127 2.76 -15.13 -14.89
N GLN A 128 1.92 -15.29 -13.87
CA GLN A 128 2.36 -15.22 -12.48
C GLN A 128 2.85 -16.60 -12.05
N ILE A 129 4.06 -16.67 -11.50
CA ILE A 129 4.59 -17.88 -10.90
C ILE A 129 4.19 -17.87 -9.43
N PHE A 130 3.29 -18.77 -9.05
CA PHE A 130 3.00 -19.11 -7.67
C PHE A 130 3.28 -20.60 -7.46
N PRO A 131 3.82 -21.01 -6.31
CA PRO A 131 4.33 -20.22 -5.18
C PRO A 131 5.65 -19.47 -5.49
N PHE A 132 6.00 -18.45 -4.67
CA PHE A 132 7.26 -17.69 -4.84
C PHE A 132 8.51 -18.54 -4.59
N LYS A 133 8.34 -19.69 -3.93
CA LYS A 133 9.38 -20.68 -3.66
C LYS A 133 8.75 -22.05 -3.85
N ASP A 134 9.48 -22.91 -4.54
CA ASP A 134 9.14 -24.32 -4.71
C ASP A 134 8.95 -25.00 -3.36
N SER A 135 7.97 -25.91 -3.29
CA SER A 135 7.77 -26.71 -2.09
C SER A 135 8.93 -27.70 -1.87
N SER A 136 9.07 -28.19 -0.64
CA SER A 136 10.10 -29.20 -0.34
C SER A 136 9.90 -30.51 -1.10
N GLN A 137 8.66 -30.81 -1.53
CA GLN A 137 8.32 -32.00 -2.32
C GLN A 137 8.77 -31.81 -3.77
N GLU A 138 8.44 -30.65 -4.37
CA GLU A 138 8.91 -30.28 -5.71
C GLU A 138 10.43 -30.35 -5.79
N VAL A 139 11.15 -29.72 -4.86
CA VAL A 139 12.63 -29.71 -4.86
C VAL A 139 13.22 -31.13 -4.83
N LYS A 140 12.60 -32.07 -4.09
CA LYS A 140 13.03 -33.47 -4.07
C LYS A 140 12.84 -34.14 -5.42
N ILE A 141 11.67 -33.97 -6.06
CA ILE A 141 11.37 -34.56 -7.37
C ILE A 141 12.27 -33.95 -8.45
N GLN A 142 12.43 -32.64 -8.45
CA GLN A 142 13.32 -31.94 -9.40
C GLN A 142 14.76 -32.46 -9.33
N ASN A 143 15.31 -32.66 -8.12
CA ASN A 143 16.66 -33.19 -7.95
C ASN A 143 16.77 -34.65 -8.43
N PHE A 144 15.72 -35.44 -8.22
CA PHE A 144 15.64 -36.81 -8.73
C PHE A 144 15.63 -36.84 -10.27
N LEU A 145 14.79 -36.02 -10.91
CA LEU A 145 14.75 -35.90 -12.37
C LEU A 145 16.06 -35.43 -12.98
N LYS A 146 16.74 -34.46 -12.33
CA LYS A 146 18.09 -34.02 -12.73
C LYS A 146 19.12 -35.16 -12.67
N THR A 147 19.04 -36.00 -11.64
CA THR A 147 19.94 -37.16 -11.48
C THR A 147 19.74 -38.19 -12.59
N LEU A 148 18.50 -38.35 -13.06
CA LEU A 148 18.16 -39.21 -14.19
C LEU A 148 18.46 -38.59 -15.56
N GLY A 149 18.86 -37.31 -15.61
CA GLY A 149 19.09 -36.60 -16.87
C GLY A 149 17.80 -36.34 -17.68
N ILE A 150 16.65 -36.27 -17.01
CA ILE A 150 15.36 -36.00 -17.67
C ILE A 150 15.12 -34.49 -17.68
N GLU A 151 14.81 -33.94 -18.86
CA GLU A 151 14.40 -32.55 -19.00
C GLU A 151 12.95 -32.35 -18.53
N PHE A 152 12.72 -31.31 -17.74
CA PHE A 152 11.40 -30.96 -17.21
C PHE A 152 11.23 -29.43 -17.12
N PHE A 153 9.98 -28.99 -17.08
CA PHE A 153 9.58 -27.60 -16.86
C PHE A 153 8.78 -27.48 -15.58
N THR A 154 8.98 -26.42 -14.82
CA THR A 154 8.24 -26.16 -13.57
C THR A 154 7.19 -25.08 -13.80
N HIS A 155 6.06 -25.15 -13.08
CA HIS A 155 5.06 -24.09 -13.02
C HIS A 155 4.52 -23.66 -14.41
N GLN A 156 4.35 -24.61 -15.32
CA GLN A 156 3.92 -24.34 -16.69
C GLN A 156 2.39 -24.14 -16.72
N TYR A 157 1.94 -23.03 -17.32
CA TYR A 157 0.50 -22.75 -17.45
C TYR A 157 -0.11 -23.53 -18.63
N MET A 158 -1.08 -24.40 -18.34
CA MET A 158 -1.77 -25.24 -19.31
C MET A 158 -3.04 -24.54 -19.82
N LYS A 159 -2.99 -24.01 -21.04
CA LYS A 159 -4.11 -23.26 -21.66
C LYS A 159 -5.08 -24.14 -22.44
N GLN A 160 -4.66 -25.34 -22.81
CA GLN A 160 -5.35 -26.21 -23.74
C GLN A 160 -6.54 -26.96 -23.11
N ILE A 161 -6.58 -27.00 -21.77
CA ILE A 161 -7.63 -27.67 -21.00
C ILE A 161 -8.71 -26.69 -20.56
N GLU A 162 -9.95 -27.17 -20.40
CA GLU A 162 -11.11 -26.37 -19.99
C GLU A 162 -10.86 -25.66 -18.65
N HIS A 163 -10.32 -26.39 -17.68
CA HIS A 163 -9.87 -25.85 -16.40
C HIS A 163 -8.40 -25.52 -16.47
N SER A 164 -8.03 -24.43 -17.14
CA SER A 164 -6.64 -23.99 -17.23
C SER A 164 -6.04 -23.84 -15.83
N TYR A 165 -4.93 -24.53 -15.56
CA TYR A 165 -4.19 -24.44 -14.30
C TYR A 165 -2.68 -24.44 -14.57
N GLN A 166 -1.91 -24.15 -13.54
CA GLN A 166 -0.45 -24.16 -13.54
C GLN A 166 0.02 -25.46 -12.90
N CYS A 167 0.68 -26.33 -13.67
CA CYS A 167 1.17 -27.60 -13.13
C CYS A 167 2.53 -27.43 -12.45
N ASP A 168 2.79 -28.24 -11.42
CA ASP A 168 4.05 -28.15 -10.68
C ASP A 168 5.25 -28.57 -11.54
N ILE A 169 5.20 -29.75 -12.16
CA ILE A 169 6.26 -30.29 -13.02
C ILE A 169 5.67 -30.93 -14.28
N LEU A 170 6.17 -30.51 -15.45
CA LEU A 170 5.85 -31.07 -16.77
C LEU A 170 7.08 -31.76 -17.36
N ILE A 171 6.90 -33.01 -17.80
CA ILE A 171 7.91 -33.80 -18.53
C ILE A 171 7.39 -34.04 -19.96
N PRO A 172 7.78 -33.21 -20.94
CA PRO A 172 7.23 -33.27 -22.29
C PRO A 172 7.56 -34.56 -23.03
N SER A 173 8.76 -35.11 -22.81
CA SER A 173 9.22 -36.35 -23.47
C SER A 173 8.33 -37.56 -23.15
N MET A 174 7.64 -37.52 -22.01
CA MET A 174 6.76 -38.59 -21.53
C MET A 174 5.28 -38.21 -21.61
N ASN A 175 4.96 -36.98 -22.02
CA ASN A 175 3.62 -36.40 -21.89
C ASN A 175 3.05 -36.59 -20.46
N LEU A 176 3.89 -36.35 -19.46
CA LEU A 176 3.60 -36.61 -18.04
C LEU A 176 3.60 -35.30 -17.25
N ILE A 177 2.60 -35.14 -16.40
CA ILE A 177 2.50 -34.07 -15.41
C ILE A 177 2.60 -34.68 -14.02
N ILE A 178 3.34 -34.04 -13.13
CA ILE A 178 3.48 -34.41 -11.72
C ILE A 178 3.01 -33.24 -10.88
N GLU A 179 2.01 -33.48 -10.05
CA GLU A 179 1.51 -32.54 -9.03
C GLU A 179 2.00 -32.97 -7.63
N CYS A 180 2.47 -32.01 -6.85
CA CYS A 180 3.03 -32.19 -5.51
C CYS A 180 2.01 -31.79 -4.44
N ASP A 181 0.93 -32.56 -4.34
CA ASP A 181 -0.16 -32.29 -3.40
C ASP A 181 0.23 -32.63 -1.95
N GLY A 182 0.24 -31.61 -1.07
CA GLY A 182 0.51 -31.79 0.35
C GLY A 182 -0.72 -32.21 1.15
N ASP A 183 -0.67 -33.33 1.87
CA ASP A 183 -1.81 -33.90 2.63
C ASP A 183 -2.63 -32.89 3.45
N PHE A 184 -1.96 -31.94 4.11
CA PHE A 184 -2.62 -30.90 4.90
C PHE A 184 -3.49 -29.96 4.05
N ILE A 185 -3.00 -29.53 2.89
CA ILE A 185 -3.72 -28.60 2.00
C ILE A 185 -4.90 -29.30 1.34
N HIS A 186 -4.74 -30.59 1.02
CA HIS A 186 -5.77 -31.39 0.37
C HIS A 186 -6.72 -32.05 1.38
N CYS A 187 -6.62 -31.71 2.67
CA CYS A 187 -7.44 -32.25 3.74
C CYS A 187 -7.52 -33.78 3.69
N ASN A 188 -6.42 -34.45 3.33
CA ASN A 188 -6.38 -35.89 3.23
C ASN A 188 -6.54 -36.47 4.65
N PRO A 189 -7.67 -37.13 4.98
CA PRO A 189 -7.85 -37.66 6.32
C PRO A 189 -6.78 -38.72 6.58
N ILE A 190 -6.23 -38.72 7.80
CA ILE A 190 -5.27 -39.73 8.23
C ILE A 190 -5.90 -41.10 7.96
N ARG A 191 -5.23 -41.91 7.14
CA ARG A 191 -5.60 -43.30 6.85
C ARG A 191 -5.45 -44.19 8.07
#